data_AF-A0A4Y8DG86-F1
#
_entry.id   AF-A0A4Y8DG86-F1
#
_cell.length_a   1.000
_cell.length_b   1.000
_cell.length_c   1.000
_cell.angle_alpha   90.00
_cell.angle_beta   90.00
_cell.angle_gamma   90.00
#
_symmetry.space_group_name_H-M   'P 1'
#
loop_
_entity.id
_entity.type
_entity.pdbx_description
1 polymer ?
#
loop_
_entity_poly.entity_id
_entity_poly.type
_entity_poly.pdbx_seq_one_letter_code
_entity_poly.pdbx_strand_id
1 'polypeptide(L)'
;MSAIPMSTIIENPKVDLKAIDRLNLPNTDAAEVKFEYVKGYMFRRMRFQRSKPPEYYKEWRKDERDPYTSGHNGHLIGDWWPYPISLIRDRAHGAILKGVCGKAGVGAVSIIVGSGGGKKGYKNIDNGNTLGYCGDGTNLMDLSLEKGISIRVIRGANSNSVHAPPVGYRYDGLYKITGKNPIPEKEGKYRYELVRVENQKPMNKLRPTDEEIDEFNKQDS
;
A
#
# COMPACT_ATOMS: atom_id res chain seq x y z
N MET A 1 27.80 4.98 13.46
CA MET A 1 26.86 4.75 12.34
C MET A 1 27.34 3.55 11.57
N SER A 2 26.63 2.42 11.59
CA SER A 2 27.00 1.27 10.77
C SER A 2 26.63 1.57 9.32
N ALA A 3 27.61 1.53 8.41
CA ALA A 3 27.34 1.71 7.00
C ALA A 3 26.56 0.49 6.49
N ILE A 4 25.31 0.69 6.08
CA ILE A 4 24.51 -0.35 5.41
C ILE A 4 25.27 -0.77 4.13
N PRO A 5 25.60 -2.05 3.94
CA PRO A 5 26.36 -2.50 2.77
C PRO A 5 25.61 -2.21 1.47
N MET A 6 26.33 -1.79 0.43
CA MET A 6 25.74 -1.32 -0.84
C MET A 6 24.78 -2.34 -1.47
N SER A 7 25.07 -3.64 -1.37
CA SER A 7 24.19 -4.72 -1.83
C SER A 7 22.80 -4.69 -1.20
N THR A 8 22.70 -4.39 0.10
CA THR A 8 21.42 -4.34 0.81
C THR A 8 20.58 -3.10 0.50
N ILE A 9 21.16 -2.10 -0.18
CA ILE A 9 20.45 -0.90 -0.64
C ILE A 9 19.77 -1.16 -1.99
N ILE A 10 20.44 -1.92 -2.88
CA ILE A 10 19.94 -2.20 -4.24
C ILE A 10 18.97 -3.39 -4.29
N GLU A 11 18.91 -4.22 -3.25
CA GLU A 11 18.09 -5.43 -3.18
C GLU A 11 16.99 -5.34 -2.13
N ASN A 12 15.83 -5.96 -2.41
CA ASN A 12 14.87 -6.26 -1.36
C ASN A 12 15.46 -7.31 -0.40
N PRO A 13 15.28 -7.17 0.93
CA PRO A 13 15.61 -8.26 1.84
C PRO A 13 14.79 -9.48 1.42
N LYS A 14 15.36 -10.67 1.57
CA LYS A 14 14.61 -11.91 1.31
C LYS A 14 13.39 -11.94 2.21
N VAL A 15 12.22 -12.07 1.62
CA VAL A 15 10.94 -12.07 2.34
C VAL A 15 10.45 -13.51 2.50
N ASP A 16 10.34 -13.96 3.75
CA ASP A 16 9.64 -15.20 4.07
C ASP A 16 8.13 -14.93 4.15
N LEU A 17 7.43 -15.24 3.06
CA LEU A 17 5.99 -15.00 2.94
C LEU A 17 5.19 -15.69 4.06
N LYS A 18 5.56 -16.92 4.45
CA LYS A 18 4.85 -17.66 5.50
C LYS A 18 5.08 -17.03 6.87
N ALA A 19 6.29 -16.56 7.14
CA ALA A 19 6.57 -15.83 8.37
C ALA A 19 5.77 -14.52 8.44
N ILE A 20 5.73 -13.75 7.36
CA ILE A 20 4.96 -12.50 7.29
C ILE A 20 3.46 -12.74 7.44
N ASP A 21 2.90 -13.74 6.76
CA ASP A 21 1.48 -14.08 6.90
C ASP A 21 1.14 -14.44 8.34
N ARG A 22 1.98 -15.23 9.02
CA ARG A 22 1.82 -15.52 10.46
C ARG A 22 1.89 -14.25 11.30
N LEU A 23 2.86 -13.38 11.06
CA LEU A 23 3.02 -12.12 11.79
C LEU A 23 1.86 -11.14 11.59
N ASN A 24 1.01 -11.33 10.58
CA ASN A 24 -0.21 -10.55 10.39
C ASN A 24 -1.43 -11.15 11.09
N LEU A 25 -1.35 -12.33 11.72
CA LEU A 25 -2.42 -12.91 12.51
C LEU A 25 -2.45 -12.32 13.95
N PRO A 26 -3.63 -12.24 14.59
CA PRO A 26 -3.73 -11.90 16.01
C PRO A 26 -2.99 -12.93 16.90
N ASN A 27 -2.45 -12.48 18.03
CA ASN A 27 -1.91 -13.33 19.11
C ASN A 27 -0.89 -14.39 18.68
N THR A 28 0.09 -14.01 17.88
CA THR A 28 1.27 -14.86 17.69
C THR A 28 2.27 -14.65 18.83
N ASP A 29 2.80 -15.73 19.41
CA ASP A 29 4.06 -15.72 20.19
C ASP A 29 5.28 -15.27 19.35
N ALA A 30 5.05 -14.93 18.08
CA ALA A 30 6.07 -14.43 17.18
C ALA A 30 6.52 -13.03 17.66
N ALA A 31 7.83 -12.91 17.87
CA ALA A 31 8.48 -11.65 18.17
C ALA A 31 8.02 -10.56 17.19
N GLU A 32 7.70 -9.38 17.71
CA GLU A 32 7.51 -8.21 16.85
C GLU A 32 8.75 -8.03 15.99
N VAL A 33 8.57 -8.05 14.66
CA VAL A 33 9.62 -7.61 13.75
C VAL A 33 9.74 -6.10 13.92
N LYS A 34 10.71 -5.67 14.71
CA LYS A 34 11.04 -4.26 14.83
C LYS A 34 11.73 -3.83 13.55
N PHE A 35 11.06 -2.98 12.78
CA PHE A 35 11.73 -2.25 11.72
C PHE A 35 12.55 -1.14 12.37
N GLU A 36 13.87 -1.28 12.38
CA GLU A 36 14.75 -0.20 12.84
C GLU A 36 14.87 0.85 11.74
N TYR A 37 14.29 2.03 11.99
CA TYR A 37 14.51 3.20 11.15
C TYR A 37 16.00 3.57 11.18
N VAL A 38 16.61 3.73 10.01
CA VAL A 38 18.00 4.18 9.89
C VAL A 38 18.00 5.61 9.36
N LYS A 39 18.40 6.54 10.22
CA LYS A 39 18.45 7.98 9.91
C LYS A 39 19.25 8.27 8.64
N GLY A 40 18.67 9.05 7.71
CA GLY A 40 19.30 9.42 6.44
C GLY A 40 19.14 8.36 5.33
N TYR A 41 18.32 7.33 5.61
CA TYR A 41 18.02 6.21 4.75
C TYR A 41 16.51 5.97 4.74
N MET A 42 15.68 6.98 4.42
CA MET A 42 14.27 6.74 4.10
C MET A 42 14.16 5.62 3.07
N PHE A 43 13.72 4.44 3.54
CA PHE A 43 13.60 3.18 2.79
C PHE A 43 14.63 2.97 1.67
N ARG A 44 15.85 2.56 2.06
CA ARG A 44 16.99 2.25 1.17
C ARG A 44 17.51 3.44 0.37
N ARG A 45 17.91 4.50 1.09
CA ARG A 45 18.49 5.73 0.51
C ARG A 45 17.57 6.42 -0.49
N MET A 46 16.26 6.29 -0.39
CA MET A 46 15.40 7.12 -1.23
C MET A 46 15.46 8.56 -0.74
N ARG A 47 16.06 9.41 -1.57
CA ARG A 47 15.97 10.87 -1.45
C ARG A 47 14.99 11.33 -2.51
N PHE A 48 13.92 11.97 -2.08
CA PHE A 48 13.04 12.72 -2.92
C PHE A 48 13.84 13.77 -3.68
N GLN A 49 13.57 13.84 -4.97
CA GLN A 49 13.98 14.94 -5.80
C GLN A 49 12.71 15.39 -6.52
N ARG A 50 12.42 16.69 -6.50
CA ARG A 50 11.31 17.28 -7.27
C ARG A 50 11.48 17.10 -8.79
N SER A 51 12.68 16.70 -9.23
CA SER A 51 13.07 16.42 -10.61
C SER A 51 12.85 14.93 -10.97
N LYS A 52 13.52 14.44 -12.03
CA LYS A 52 13.40 13.04 -12.47
C LYS A 52 13.74 12.08 -11.31
N PRO A 53 13.08 10.92 -11.20
CA PRO A 53 13.44 9.92 -10.21
C PRO A 53 14.94 9.62 -10.30
N PRO A 54 15.65 9.50 -9.17
CA PRO A 54 17.10 9.48 -9.19
C PRO A 54 17.62 8.23 -9.90
N GLU A 55 18.55 8.38 -10.83
CA GLU A 55 18.92 7.33 -11.80
C GLU A 55 19.24 5.96 -11.21
N TYR A 56 19.74 5.91 -9.98
CA TYR A 56 20.06 4.67 -9.28
C TYR A 56 18.86 3.73 -9.05
N TYR A 57 17.60 4.19 -9.18
CA TYR A 57 16.46 3.26 -9.14
C TYR A 57 16.54 2.21 -10.27
N LYS A 58 17.21 2.52 -11.39
CA LYS A 58 17.45 1.59 -12.51
C LYS A 58 18.38 0.45 -12.12
N GLU A 59 19.20 0.63 -11.08
CA GLU A 59 20.14 -0.36 -10.57
C GLU A 59 19.50 -1.30 -9.54
N TRP A 60 18.27 -1.01 -9.09
CA TRP A 60 17.59 -1.88 -8.14
C TRP A 60 17.38 -3.26 -8.73
N ARG A 61 17.78 -4.28 -7.96
CA ARG A 61 17.49 -5.65 -8.32
C ARG A 61 15.99 -5.87 -8.24
N LYS A 62 15.47 -6.48 -9.29
CA LYS A 62 14.05 -6.78 -9.42
C LYS A 62 13.63 -7.74 -8.32
N ASP A 63 12.63 -7.38 -7.55
CA ASP A 63 11.93 -8.34 -6.69
C ASP A 63 11.28 -9.41 -7.56
N GLU A 64 11.55 -10.67 -7.25
CA GLU A 64 10.98 -11.82 -7.96
C GLU A 64 9.50 -12.04 -7.62
N ARG A 65 8.99 -11.48 -6.52
CA ARG A 65 7.55 -11.54 -6.19
C ARG A 65 6.73 -10.88 -7.30
N ASP A 66 5.67 -11.57 -7.72
CA ASP A 66 4.69 -11.02 -8.65
C ASP A 66 3.88 -9.93 -7.92
N PRO A 67 3.86 -8.67 -8.42
CA PRO A 67 3.03 -7.61 -7.81
C PRO A 67 1.53 -7.92 -7.85
N TYR A 68 1.10 -8.85 -8.72
CA TYR A 68 -0.29 -9.25 -8.90
C TYR A 68 -0.71 -10.46 -8.05
N THR A 69 0.17 -11.00 -7.19
CA THR A 69 -0.21 -12.03 -6.21
C THR A 69 -1.18 -11.45 -5.18
N SER A 70 -2.27 -12.16 -4.90
CA SER A 70 -3.25 -11.79 -3.86
C SER A 70 -2.70 -12.02 -2.44
N GLY A 71 -3.36 -11.47 -1.42
CA GLY A 71 -2.92 -11.59 -0.03
C GLY A 71 -1.87 -10.56 0.35
N HIS A 72 -1.18 -10.77 1.49
CA HIS A 72 -0.26 -9.79 2.06
C HIS A 72 0.95 -9.50 1.17
N ASN A 73 1.30 -10.45 0.28
CA ASN A 73 2.45 -10.37 -0.62
C ASN A 73 3.78 -10.01 0.09
N GLY A 74 3.93 -10.47 1.33
CA GLY A 74 5.13 -10.23 2.14
C GLY A 74 5.21 -8.85 2.81
N HIS A 75 4.06 -8.20 3.04
CA HIS A 75 3.96 -6.93 3.78
C HIS A 75 3.28 -7.11 5.13
N LEU A 76 3.82 -6.45 6.15
CA LEU A 76 3.22 -6.37 7.49
C LEU A 76 2.21 -5.22 7.54
N ILE A 77 1.10 -5.43 8.24
CA ILE A 77 0.14 -4.36 8.53
C ILE A 77 0.87 -3.24 9.29
N GLY A 78 0.85 -2.03 8.72
CA GLY A 78 1.60 -0.88 9.23
C GLY A 78 2.87 -0.56 8.43
N ASP A 79 3.29 -1.41 7.48
CA ASP A 79 4.37 -1.06 6.56
C ASP A 79 4.04 0.27 5.87
N TRP A 80 5.02 1.17 5.87
CA TRP A 80 4.89 2.53 5.39
C TRP A 80 5.90 2.78 4.26
N TRP A 81 5.55 3.65 3.33
CA TRP A 81 6.39 4.03 2.20
C TRP A 81 6.29 5.53 1.97
N PRO A 82 7.42 6.23 1.78
CA PRO A 82 7.38 7.67 1.55
C PRO A 82 6.81 8.02 0.17
N TYR A 83 7.07 7.21 -0.87
CA TYR A 83 6.70 7.55 -2.24
C TYR A 83 6.13 6.34 -3.02
N PRO A 84 5.34 6.55 -4.09
CA PRO A 84 4.75 5.46 -4.88
C PRO A 84 5.78 4.49 -5.48
N ILE A 85 6.96 5.00 -5.83
CA ILE A 85 8.04 4.16 -6.38
C ILE A 85 8.54 3.12 -5.36
N SER A 86 8.46 3.41 -4.06
CA SER A 86 8.79 2.43 -3.01
C SER A 86 7.76 1.30 -2.95
N LEU A 87 6.46 1.62 -3.10
CA LEU A 87 5.39 0.62 -3.12
C LEU A 87 5.62 -0.43 -4.22
N ILE A 88 6.11 0.02 -5.39
CA ILE A 88 6.34 -0.82 -6.56
C ILE A 88 7.62 -1.63 -6.43
N ARG A 89 8.69 -0.99 -5.94
CA ARG A 89 9.95 -1.67 -5.61
C ARG A 89 9.69 -2.84 -4.68
N ASP A 90 8.86 -2.60 -3.65
CA ASP A 90 8.60 -3.60 -2.61
C ASP A 90 7.41 -4.51 -2.95
N ARG A 91 6.79 -4.36 -4.13
CA ARG A 91 5.65 -5.18 -4.62
C ARG A 91 4.36 -5.06 -3.80
N ALA A 92 4.20 -3.99 -3.04
CA ALA A 92 2.95 -3.68 -2.35
C ALA A 92 1.83 -3.29 -3.35
N HIS A 93 2.21 -2.55 -4.39
CA HIS A 93 1.34 -2.09 -5.47
C HIS A 93 2.09 -2.11 -6.81
N GLY A 94 1.44 -2.49 -7.91
CA GLY A 94 2.12 -2.72 -9.19
C GLY A 94 2.11 -1.56 -10.19
N ALA A 95 1.65 -0.36 -9.81
CA ALA A 95 1.54 0.80 -10.72
C ALA A 95 1.82 2.13 -10.00
N ILE A 96 2.47 3.09 -10.67
CA ILE A 96 2.80 4.40 -10.05
C ILE A 96 1.57 5.30 -9.94
N LEU A 97 0.77 5.36 -11.01
CA LEU A 97 -0.28 6.37 -11.18
C LEU A 97 -1.70 5.82 -11.07
N LYS A 98 -1.87 4.49 -10.95
CA LYS A 98 -3.18 3.87 -10.88
C LYS A 98 -3.54 3.62 -9.42
N GLY A 99 -4.79 3.93 -9.06
CA GLY A 99 -5.31 3.61 -7.73
C GLY A 99 -5.67 2.13 -7.57
N VAL A 100 -5.98 1.43 -8.66
CA VAL A 100 -6.29 -0.01 -8.67
C VAL A 100 -5.17 -0.74 -9.40
N CYS A 101 -4.70 -1.84 -8.81
CA CYS A 101 -3.71 -2.72 -9.42
C CYS A 101 -4.18 -4.17 -9.38
N GLY A 102 -4.05 -4.83 -10.51
CA GLY A 102 -4.51 -6.19 -10.76
C GLY A 102 -4.07 -6.67 -12.13
N LYS A 103 -4.51 -7.88 -12.48
CA LYS A 103 -4.22 -8.52 -13.77
C LYS A 103 -5.51 -9.06 -14.39
N ALA A 104 -5.61 -9.01 -15.72
CA ALA A 104 -6.70 -9.64 -16.45
C ALA A 104 -6.81 -11.13 -16.07
N GLY A 105 -8.03 -11.62 -15.89
CA GLY A 105 -8.30 -12.98 -15.44
C GLY A 105 -8.03 -13.25 -13.95
N VAL A 106 -7.35 -12.35 -13.23
CA VAL A 106 -7.14 -12.44 -11.77
C VAL A 106 -8.11 -11.52 -11.02
N GLY A 107 -8.18 -10.25 -11.44
CA GLY A 107 -8.87 -9.17 -10.71
C GLY A 107 -7.89 -8.22 -10.03
N ALA A 108 -8.43 -7.25 -9.30
CA ALA A 108 -7.69 -6.35 -8.42
C ALA A 108 -7.12 -7.08 -7.20
N VAL A 109 -5.86 -6.80 -6.87
CA VAL A 109 -5.17 -7.36 -5.69
C VAL A 109 -4.64 -6.29 -4.74
N SER A 110 -4.59 -5.03 -5.18
CA SER A 110 -4.27 -3.91 -4.30
C SER A 110 -4.94 -2.64 -4.78
N ILE A 111 -5.32 -1.78 -3.82
CA ILE A 111 -5.86 -0.45 -4.08
C ILE A 111 -5.16 0.60 -3.21
N ILE A 112 -5.08 1.81 -3.73
CA ILE A 112 -4.64 3.01 -3.02
C ILE A 112 -5.86 3.89 -2.72
N VAL A 113 -6.11 4.16 -1.44
CA VAL A 113 -7.08 5.13 -0.94
C VAL A 113 -6.34 6.46 -0.73
N GLY A 114 -6.46 7.38 -1.68
CA GLY A 114 -5.79 8.69 -1.70
C GLY A 114 -6.52 9.72 -2.58
N SER A 115 -6.05 10.97 -2.65
CA SER A 115 -6.70 12.10 -3.37
C SER A 115 -6.90 11.87 -4.87
N GLY A 116 -6.18 10.93 -5.48
CA GLY A 116 -6.38 10.59 -6.90
C GLY A 116 -7.68 9.82 -7.17
N GLY A 117 -8.27 9.19 -6.16
CA GLY A 117 -9.49 8.38 -6.25
C GLY A 117 -10.72 9.11 -5.74
N GLY A 118 -11.72 9.29 -6.62
CA GLY A 118 -12.97 9.97 -6.32
C GLY A 118 -12.88 11.49 -6.50
N LYS A 119 -13.62 12.02 -7.48
CA LYS A 119 -13.66 13.48 -7.76
C LYS A 119 -14.80 14.13 -6.96
N LYS A 120 -14.89 15.46 -7.02
CA LYS A 120 -16.04 16.21 -6.47
C LYS A 120 -17.34 15.56 -6.96
N GLY A 121 -18.19 15.12 -6.03
CA GLY A 121 -19.44 14.39 -6.29
C GLY A 121 -19.38 12.87 -6.06
N TYR A 122 -18.21 12.23 -6.06
CA TYR A 122 -18.11 10.77 -5.87
C TYR A 122 -16.82 10.33 -5.18
N LYS A 123 -16.49 11.01 -4.08
CA LYS A 123 -15.32 10.68 -3.26
C LYS A 123 -15.41 9.24 -2.72
N ASN A 124 -14.24 8.66 -2.45
CA ASN A 124 -14.16 7.44 -1.65
C ASN A 124 -14.69 7.72 -0.23
N ILE A 125 -15.32 6.70 0.36
CA ILE A 125 -15.77 6.69 1.76
C ILE A 125 -14.82 5.76 2.52
N ASP A 126 -14.28 6.22 3.64
CA ASP A 126 -13.33 5.45 4.44
C ASP A 126 -13.71 5.50 5.92
N ASN A 127 -14.22 4.38 6.43
CA ASN A 127 -14.59 4.19 7.84
C ASN A 127 -13.61 3.23 8.54
N GLY A 128 -12.39 3.12 8.05
CA GLY A 128 -11.40 2.19 8.59
C GLY A 128 -11.68 0.77 8.10
N ASN A 129 -12.44 -0.01 8.86
CA ASN A 129 -12.72 -1.42 8.53
C ASN A 129 -13.68 -1.60 7.35
N THR A 130 -14.38 -0.56 6.94
CA THR A 130 -15.20 -0.57 5.72
C THR A 130 -14.83 0.59 4.80
N LEU A 131 -14.93 0.36 3.49
CA LEU A 131 -14.63 1.34 2.46
C LEU A 131 -15.74 1.35 1.40
N GLY A 132 -16.03 2.54 0.88
CA GLY A 132 -16.71 2.74 -0.39
C GLY A 132 -15.72 3.26 -1.41
N TYR A 133 -15.22 2.42 -2.31
CA TYR A 133 -14.16 2.76 -3.26
C TYR A 133 -14.70 2.96 -4.68
N CYS A 134 -14.40 4.08 -5.33
CA CYS A 134 -14.72 4.29 -6.73
C CYS A 134 -13.68 3.61 -7.62
N GLY A 135 -14.12 2.64 -8.42
CA GLY A 135 -13.24 1.94 -9.37
C GLY A 135 -12.66 2.83 -10.47
N ASP A 136 -11.59 2.36 -11.10
CA ASP A 136 -10.91 3.05 -12.20
C ASP A 136 -11.65 2.96 -13.54
N GLY A 137 -12.73 2.19 -13.63
CA GLY A 137 -13.50 1.95 -14.85
C GLY A 137 -13.06 0.71 -15.63
N THR A 138 -12.11 -0.06 -15.10
CA THR A 138 -11.77 -1.40 -15.60
C THR A 138 -12.64 -2.47 -14.94
N ASN A 139 -12.59 -3.69 -15.47
CA ASN A 139 -13.28 -4.85 -14.89
C ASN A 139 -12.52 -5.52 -13.72
N LEU A 140 -11.40 -4.96 -13.26
CA LEU A 140 -10.56 -5.60 -12.24
C LEU A 140 -11.29 -5.73 -10.89
N MET A 141 -12.02 -4.70 -10.49
CA MET A 141 -12.81 -4.72 -9.25
C MET A 141 -14.01 -5.67 -9.35
N ASP A 142 -14.64 -5.75 -10.54
CA ASP A 142 -15.73 -6.70 -10.80
C ASP A 142 -15.24 -8.15 -10.68
N LEU A 143 -14.09 -8.47 -11.28
CA LEU A 143 -13.46 -9.79 -11.16
C LEU A 143 -13.10 -10.13 -9.71
N SER A 144 -12.64 -9.15 -8.93
CA SER A 144 -12.35 -9.38 -7.51
C SER A 144 -13.59 -9.61 -6.66
N LEU A 145 -14.70 -8.94 -7.00
CA LEU A 145 -16.01 -9.20 -6.38
C LEU A 145 -16.48 -10.62 -6.71
N GLU A 146 -16.47 -11.00 -7.98
CA GLU A 146 -16.88 -12.34 -8.45
C GLU A 146 -16.06 -13.46 -7.79
N LYS A 147 -14.74 -13.28 -7.69
CA LYS A 147 -13.82 -14.30 -7.22
C LYS A 147 -13.50 -14.23 -5.72
N GLY A 148 -14.02 -13.24 -5.01
CA GLY A 148 -13.75 -13.04 -3.59
C GLY A 148 -12.27 -12.78 -3.26
N ILE A 149 -11.56 -12.08 -4.15
CA ILE A 149 -10.11 -11.84 -4.02
C ILE A 149 -9.81 -10.93 -2.84
N SER A 150 -8.84 -11.31 -2.01
CA SER A 150 -8.29 -10.44 -0.96
C SER A 150 -7.44 -9.33 -1.57
N ILE A 151 -7.84 -8.09 -1.32
CA ILE A 151 -7.25 -6.86 -1.83
C ILE A 151 -6.44 -6.19 -0.73
N ARG A 152 -5.16 -5.88 -1.00
CA ARG A 152 -4.35 -5.02 -0.13
C ARG A 152 -4.86 -3.58 -0.19
N VAL A 153 -5.18 -2.99 0.95
CA VAL A 153 -5.55 -1.57 1.06
C VAL A 153 -4.35 -0.76 1.53
N ILE A 154 -3.94 0.20 0.72
CA ILE A 154 -2.88 1.15 1.03
C ILE A 154 -3.51 2.53 1.16
N ARG A 155 -3.35 3.21 2.30
CA ARG A 155 -3.86 4.57 2.51
C ARG A 155 -2.75 5.59 2.26
N GLY A 156 -3.02 6.58 1.41
CA GLY A 156 -2.12 7.69 1.12
C GLY A 156 -2.48 8.94 1.93
N ALA A 157 -1.47 9.72 2.33
CA ALA A 157 -1.63 10.89 3.18
C ALA A 157 -2.51 11.99 2.61
N ASN A 158 -2.48 12.16 1.29
CA ASN A 158 -3.31 13.14 0.60
C ASN A 158 -4.76 12.67 0.49
N SER A 159 -5.38 12.15 1.54
CA SER A 159 -6.81 11.81 1.52
C SER A 159 -7.53 12.61 2.60
N ASN A 160 -8.82 12.89 2.42
CA ASN A 160 -9.63 13.51 3.48
C ASN A 160 -10.05 12.50 4.57
N SER A 161 -9.36 11.35 4.68
CA SER A 161 -9.68 10.29 5.63
C SER A 161 -8.90 10.45 6.92
N VAL A 162 -9.58 10.32 8.06
CA VAL A 162 -8.98 10.23 9.41
C VAL A 162 -8.13 8.96 9.62
N HIS A 163 -8.19 8.03 8.67
CA HIS A 163 -7.41 6.80 8.68
C HIS A 163 -6.10 6.91 7.89
N ALA A 164 -5.91 7.98 7.12
CA ALA A 164 -4.68 8.18 6.36
C ALA A 164 -3.46 8.45 7.26
N PRO A 165 -2.25 8.07 6.82
CA PRO A 165 -1.03 8.52 7.46
C PRO A 165 -0.84 10.04 7.25
N PRO A 166 -0.06 10.74 8.09
CA PRO A 166 0.21 12.17 7.90
C PRO A 166 1.05 12.48 6.65
N VAL A 167 1.92 11.55 6.23
CA VAL A 167 2.75 11.62 5.00
C VAL A 167 2.87 10.23 4.36
N GLY A 168 3.23 10.17 3.08
CA GLY A 168 3.47 8.92 2.36
C GLY A 168 2.25 7.99 2.25
N TYR A 169 2.49 6.67 2.32
CA TYR A 169 1.54 5.59 2.06
C TYR A 169 1.70 4.48 3.09
N ARG A 170 0.61 3.95 3.66
CA ARG A 170 0.65 2.87 4.65
C ARG A 170 -0.24 1.69 4.25
N TYR A 171 0.25 0.47 4.42
CA TYR A 171 -0.53 -0.76 4.22
C TYR A 171 -1.36 -1.09 5.46
N ASP A 172 -2.69 -1.14 5.30
CA ASP A 172 -3.65 -1.29 6.41
C ASP A 172 -4.39 -2.64 6.42
N GLY A 173 -3.88 -3.60 5.64
CA GLY A 173 -4.34 -4.99 5.62
C GLY A 173 -5.19 -5.37 4.41
N LEU A 174 -5.79 -6.56 4.50
CA LEU A 174 -6.59 -7.17 3.45
C LEU A 174 -8.06 -6.85 3.61
N TYR A 175 -8.73 -6.60 2.49
CA TYR A 175 -10.15 -6.34 2.38
C TYR A 175 -10.73 -7.21 1.26
N LYS A 176 -12.04 -7.45 1.29
CA LYS A 176 -12.78 -8.09 0.20
C LYS A 176 -13.92 -7.19 -0.24
N ILE A 177 -14.24 -7.23 -1.52
CA ILE A 177 -15.43 -6.55 -2.04
C ILE A 177 -16.64 -7.40 -1.68
N THR A 178 -17.63 -6.78 -1.03
CA THR A 178 -18.89 -7.43 -0.62
C THR A 178 -20.06 -7.04 -1.51
N GLY A 179 -19.93 -5.93 -2.25
CA GLY A 179 -20.97 -5.42 -3.12
C GLY A 179 -20.47 -4.24 -3.96
N LYS A 180 -21.33 -3.73 -4.84
CA LYS A 180 -21.11 -2.48 -5.55
C LYS A 180 -22.44 -1.78 -5.81
N ASN A 181 -22.46 -0.46 -5.65
CA ASN A 181 -23.63 0.38 -5.91
C ASN A 181 -23.32 1.39 -7.02
N PRO A 182 -24.25 1.67 -7.94
CA PRO A 182 -24.10 2.79 -8.88
C PRO A 182 -23.88 4.11 -8.14
N ILE A 183 -23.09 5.01 -8.72
CA ILE A 183 -22.87 6.36 -8.21
C ILE A 183 -23.85 7.30 -8.93
N PRO A 184 -24.87 7.85 -8.24
CA PRO A 184 -25.88 8.70 -8.89
C PRO A 184 -25.29 9.92 -9.61
N GLU A 185 -24.22 10.49 -9.07
CA GLU A 185 -23.55 11.67 -9.60
C GLU A 185 -22.67 11.37 -10.83
N LYS A 186 -22.50 10.09 -11.19
CA LYS A 186 -21.63 9.68 -12.28
C LYS A 186 -22.08 8.36 -12.92
N GLU A 187 -22.85 8.47 -14.00
CA GLU A 187 -23.27 7.34 -14.83
C GLU A 187 -22.09 6.42 -15.23
N GLY A 188 -22.32 5.12 -15.20
CA GLY A 188 -21.32 4.10 -15.51
C GLY A 188 -20.21 3.94 -14.47
N LYS A 189 -20.29 4.63 -13.32
CA LYS A 189 -19.38 4.45 -12.18
C LYS A 189 -20.08 3.76 -11.03
N TYR A 190 -19.31 2.92 -10.34
CA TYR A 190 -19.75 2.16 -9.18
C TYR A 190 -18.85 2.47 -7.98
N ARG A 191 -19.48 2.51 -6.81
CA ARG A 191 -18.82 2.49 -5.51
C ARG A 191 -18.82 1.03 -5.03
N TYR A 192 -17.64 0.44 -5.01
CA TYR A 192 -17.40 -0.90 -4.49
C TYR A 192 -17.38 -0.83 -2.96
N GLU A 193 -18.12 -1.71 -2.31
CA GLU A 193 -18.16 -1.85 -0.86
C GLU A 193 -17.09 -2.86 -0.48
N LEU A 194 -16.13 -2.45 0.35
CA LEU A 194 -15.10 -3.34 0.86
C LEU A 194 -15.20 -3.47 2.37
N VAL A 195 -15.01 -4.69 2.85
CA VAL A 195 -14.94 -5.02 4.27
C VAL A 195 -13.57 -5.62 4.56
N ARG A 196 -12.96 -5.17 5.66
CA ARG A 196 -11.68 -5.67 6.14
C ARG A 196 -11.81 -7.15 6.51
N VAL A 197 -10.90 -7.98 6.03
CA VAL A 197 -10.87 -9.42 6.33
C VAL A 197 -10.69 -9.62 7.84
N GLU A 198 -11.45 -10.56 8.40
CA GLU A 198 -11.35 -10.96 9.80
C GLU A 198 -10.03 -11.67 10.11
N ASN A 199 -9.71 -11.84 11.40
CA ASN A 199 -8.56 -12.60 11.86
C ASN A 199 -7.19 -12.15 11.31
N GLN A 200 -7.02 -10.85 11.11
CA GLN A 200 -5.72 -10.21 10.92
C GLN A 200 -5.51 -9.16 12.02
N LYS A 201 -4.26 -8.80 12.31
CA LYS A 201 -3.90 -7.77 13.30
C LYS A 201 -4.70 -6.48 13.09
N PRO A 202 -4.98 -5.70 14.16
CA PRO A 202 -5.60 -4.40 13.99
C PRO A 202 -4.76 -3.50 13.08
N MET A 203 -5.39 -2.48 12.49
CA MET A 203 -4.64 -1.47 11.73
C MET A 203 -3.58 -0.85 12.64
N ASN A 204 -2.34 -0.79 12.16
CA ASN A 204 -1.23 -0.23 12.90
C ASN A 204 -0.95 1.19 12.41
N LYS A 205 -1.24 2.20 13.26
CA LYS A 205 -1.02 3.61 12.95
C LYS A 205 0.30 4.17 13.50
N LEU A 206 1.19 3.32 14.02
CA LEU A 206 2.47 3.76 14.60
C LEU A 206 3.47 4.30 13.56
N ARG A 207 3.25 4.02 12.27
CA ARG A 207 4.08 4.53 11.18
C ARG A 207 3.28 5.45 10.25
N PRO A 208 3.93 6.49 9.68
CA PRO A 208 5.33 6.87 9.89
C PRO A 208 5.62 7.36 11.33
N THR A 209 6.84 7.12 11.83
CA THR A 209 7.30 7.69 13.12
C THR A 209 7.64 9.18 12.96
N ASP A 210 7.85 9.88 14.07
CA ASP A 210 8.23 11.30 14.04
C ASP A 210 9.54 11.52 13.28
N GLU A 211 10.53 10.63 13.41
CA GLU A 211 11.79 10.72 12.64
C GLU A 211 11.57 10.51 11.14
N GLU A 212 10.66 9.62 10.76
CA GLU A 212 10.30 9.38 9.35
C GLU A 212 9.57 10.58 8.75
N ILE A 213 8.68 11.20 9.52
CA ILE A 213 7.98 12.44 9.14
C ILE A 213 8.99 13.58 8.96
N ASP A 214 9.91 13.74 9.91
CA ASP A 214 10.97 14.73 9.85
C ASP A 214 11.87 14.56 8.64
N GLU A 215 12.30 13.33 8.34
CA GLU A 215 13.14 13.07 7.16
C GLU A 215 12.36 13.31 5.86
N PHE A 216 11.07 12.96 5.81
CA PHE A 216 10.19 13.24 4.67
C PHE A 216 10.12 14.74 4.38
N ASN A 217 9.81 15.55 5.41
CA ASN A 217 9.62 16.99 5.27
C ASN A 217 10.93 17.75 4.95
N LYS A 218 12.07 17.30 5.49
CA LYS A 218 13.40 17.90 5.21
C LYS A 218 13.83 17.80 3.75
N GLN A 219 13.23 16.90 2.97
CA GLN A 219 13.53 16.77 1.54
C GLN A 219 12.64 17.65 0.66
N ASP A 220 11.55 18.18 1.21
CA ASP A 220 10.65 19.12 0.55
C ASP A 220 11.02 20.60 0.81
N SER A 221 12.03 20.85 1.64
CA SER A 221 12.61 22.18 1.94
C SER A 221 13.78 22.48 0.99
#